data_AF-A0A2X2YRZ0-F1
#
_entry.id   AF-A0A2X2YRZ0-F1
#
_cell.length_a   1.000
_cell.length_b   1.000
_cell.length_c   1.000
_cell.angle_alpha   90.00
_cell.angle_beta   90.00
_cell.angle_gamma   90.00
#
_symmetry.space_group_name_H-M   'P 1'
#
loop_
_entity.id
_entity.type
_entity.pdbx_description
1 polymer ?
#
loop_
_entity_poly.entity_id
_entity_poly.type
_entity_poly.pdbx_seq_one_letter_code
_entity_poly.pdbx_strand_id
1 'polypeptide(L)'
;MTISKTHEKGYTVYYKEENKDLKSLMDKYMNNEISGKPLNSGNEFRSVELVEYQSRKFIIKNDREIDPRFEKKIQNFLSGPFYSRLIQKLDSLAPQVRACTADLYCVAEKTHFRQCYDVYTLHEYIEGGAIK
;
A
#
# COMPACT_ATOMS: atom_id res chain seq x y z
N MET A 1 -0.90 -12.43 -11.82
CA MET A 1 0.31 -11.74 -12.30
C MET A 1 1.51 -12.21 -11.48
N THR A 2 2.72 -11.74 -11.78
CA THR A 2 3.89 -12.00 -10.94
C THR A 2 4.08 -10.81 -10.00
N ILE A 3 3.98 -11.05 -8.69
CA ILE A 3 4.34 -10.06 -7.67
C ILE A 3 5.82 -10.25 -7.34
N SER A 4 6.60 -9.24 -7.65
CA SER A 4 8.02 -9.17 -7.33
C SER A 4 8.22 -8.69 -5.88
N LYS A 5 9.33 -9.11 -5.27
CA LYS A 5 9.72 -8.76 -3.90
C LYS A 5 11.15 -8.23 -3.86
N THR A 6 11.36 -7.06 -3.29
CA THR A 6 12.70 -6.49 -3.04
C THR A 6 12.83 -6.01 -1.58
N HIS A 7 14.07 -5.73 -1.14
CA HIS A 7 14.33 -5.13 0.17
C HIS A 7 15.15 -3.86 -0.02
N GLU A 8 14.60 -2.71 0.40
CA GLU A 8 15.17 -1.39 0.12
C GLU A 8 14.93 -0.48 1.31
N LYS A 9 16.00 0.17 1.83
CA LYS A 9 15.94 1.15 2.94
C LYS A 9 15.17 0.66 4.18
N GLY A 10 15.29 -0.63 4.48
CA GLY A 10 14.61 -1.29 5.61
C GLY A 10 13.16 -1.68 5.35
N TYR A 11 12.62 -1.39 4.17
CA TYR A 11 11.31 -1.88 3.73
C TYR A 11 11.44 -3.19 2.96
N THR A 12 10.47 -4.06 3.15
CA THR A 12 10.17 -5.13 2.20
C THR A 12 9.15 -4.60 1.22
N VAL A 13 9.52 -4.54 -0.07
CA VAL A 13 8.70 -3.94 -1.13
C VAL A 13 8.11 -5.05 -2.00
N TYR A 14 6.80 -5.02 -2.18
CA TYR A 14 6.03 -5.90 -3.04
C TYR A 14 5.39 -5.07 -4.14
N TYR A 15 5.59 -5.45 -5.39
CA TYR A 15 5.01 -4.73 -6.52
C TYR A 15 4.67 -5.67 -7.66
N LYS A 16 3.68 -5.24 -8.44
CA LYS A 16 3.23 -5.91 -9.65
C LYS A 16 4.24 -5.73 -10.78
N GLU A 17 4.76 -6.80 -11.35
CA GLU A 17 5.85 -6.71 -12.34
C GLU A 17 5.47 -6.03 -13.65
N GLU A 18 4.22 -6.12 -14.06
CA GLU A 18 3.68 -5.40 -15.21
C GLU A 18 3.53 -3.88 -14.97
N ASN A 19 3.64 -3.43 -13.72
CA ASN A 19 3.55 -2.04 -13.29
C ASN A 19 4.87 -1.56 -12.64
N LYS A 20 6.02 -1.96 -13.19
CA LYS A 20 7.35 -1.60 -12.66
C LYS A 20 7.60 -0.09 -12.60
N ASP A 21 7.00 0.67 -13.51
CA ASP A 21 6.99 2.14 -13.49
C ASP A 21 6.34 2.70 -12.20
N LEU A 22 5.30 2.04 -11.69
CA LEU A 22 4.63 2.43 -10.45
C LEU A 22 5.47 2.11 -9.19
N LYS A 23 6.38 1.13 -9.25
CA LYS A 23 7.42 0.99 -8.22
C LYS A 23 8.30 2.24 -8.18
N SER A 24 8.71 2.75 -9.35
CA SER A 24 9.52 3.97 -9.42
C SER A 24 8.79 5.19 -8.85
N LEU A 25 7.47 5.31 -9.08
CA LEU A 25 6.65 6.32 -8.41
C LEU A 25 6.74 6.22 -6.88
N MET A 26 6.58 5.01 -6.32
CA MET A 26 6.70 4.80 -4.87
C MET A 26 8.10 5.17 -4.35
N ASP A 27 9.16 4.76 -5.06
CA ASP A 27 10.53 5.07 -4.68
C ASP A 27 10.78 6.59 -4.65
N LYS A 28 10.30 7.30 -5.67
CA LYS A 28 10.36 8.77 -5.75
C LYS A 28 9.62 9.43 -4.60
N TYR A 29 8.43 8.93 -4.27
CA TYR A 29 7.63 9.48 -3.18
C TYR A 29 8.33 9.28 -1.83
N MET A 30 8.83 8.07 -1.55
CA MET A 30 9.56 7.76 -0.32
C MET A 30 10.89 8.53 -0.20
N ASN A 31 11.45 9.03 -1.31
CA ASN A 31 12.64 9.89 -1.34
C ASN A 31 12.30 11.38 -1.25
N ASN A 32 11.03 11.76 -1.14
CA ASN A 32 10.55 13.14 -1.21
C ASN A 32 10.86 13.84 -2.55
N GLU A 33 11.06 13.08 -3.64
CA GLU A 33 11.24 13.64 -4.99
C GLU A 33 9.90 14.04 -5.63
N ILE A 34 8.80 13.44 -5.16
CA ILE A 34 7.43 13.75 -5.55
C ILE A 34 6.56 13.76 -4.29
N SER A 35 5.59 14.66 -4.25
CA SER A 35 4.58 14.74 -3.21
C SER A 35 3.19 14.91 -3.84
N GLY A 36 2.15 14.58 -3.08
CA GLY A 36 0.77 14.70 -3.51
C GLY A 36 0.01 15.79 -2.78
N LYS A 37 -1.26 15.93 -3.16
CA LYS A 37 -2.22 16.72 -2.40
C LYS A 37 -2.70 15.89 -1.20
N PRO A 38 -2.52 16.34 0.05
CA PRO A 38 -3.01 15.61 1.22
C PRO A 38 -4.55 15.53 1.23
N LEU A 39 -5.06 14.37 1.62
CA LEU A 39 -6.46 14.07 1.86
C LEU A 39 -6.66 13.80 3.35
N ASN A 40 -7.88 14.02 3.85
CA ASN A 40 -8.19 13.77 5.26
C ASN A 40 -8.15 12.26 5.56
N SER A 41 -7.29 11.85 6.49
CA SER A 41 -7.12 10.46 6.92
C SER A 41 -7.90 10.12 8.19
N GLY A 42 -8.37 11.13 8.95
CA GLY A 42 -9.04 10.96 10.24
C GLY A 42 -8.16 10.42 11.39
N ASN A 43 -6.86 10.21 11.17
CA ASN A 43 -5.92 9.67 12.16
C ASN A 43 -4.51 10.25 11.94
N GLU A 44 -3.85 10.72 13.00
CA GLU A 44 -2.52 11.36 12.95
C GLU A 44 -1.37 10.41 12.51
N PHE A 45 -1.53 9.11 12.73
CA PHE A 45 -0.57 8.08 12.32
C PHE A 45 -0.80 7.62 10.88
N ARG A 46 -1.80 8.16 10.19
CA ARG A 46 -2.13 7.83 8.80
C ARG A 46 -2.05 9.08 7.94
N SER A 47 -1.36 9.01 6.81
CA SER A 47 -1.46 10.01 5.75
C SER A 47 -2.04 9.38 4.50
N VAL A 48 -2.82 10.18 3.77
CA VAL A 48 -3.36 9.81 2.47
C VAL A 48 -3.10 10.97 1.54
N GLU A 49 -2.50 10.71 0.40
CA GLU A 49 -2.17 11.73 -0.60
C GLU A 49 -2.65 11.30 -1.98
N LEU A 50 -3.20 12.26 -2.72
CA LEU A 50 -3.47 12.16 -4.14
C LEU A 50 -2.22 12.60 -4.90
N VAL A 51 -1.57 11.65 -5.58
CA VAL A 51 -0.34 11.90 -6.35
C VAL A 51 -0.66 11.79 -7.83
N GLU A 52 -0.17 12.74 -8.62
CA GLU A 52 -0.25 12.69 -10.07
C GLU A 52 1.11 12.27 -10.65
N TYR A 53 1.11 11.24 -11.49
CA TYR A 53 2.30 10.69 -12.12
C TYR A 53 1.97 10.24 -13.54
N GLN A 54 2.75 10.67 -14.52
CA GLN A 54 2.52 10.37 -15.95
C GLN A 54 1.07 10.65 -16.40
N SER A 55 0.52 11.80 -15.99
CA SER A 55 -0.87 12.22 -16.29
C SER A 55 -1.96 11.29 -15.75
N ARG A 56 -1.63 10.43 -14.78
CA ARG A 56 -2.57 9.56 -14.07
C ARG A 56 -2.55 9.89 -12.58
N LYS A 57 -3.70 9.77 -11.93
CA LYS A 57 -3.86 9.98 -10.49
C LYS A 57 -3.71 8.65 -9.75
N PHE A 58 -3.12 8.71 -8.56
CA PHE A 58 -2.93 7.59 -7.67
C PHE A 58 -3.18 8.02 -6.23
N ILE A 59 -3.50 7.05 -5.37
CA ILE A 59 -3.58 7.27 -3.93
C ILE A 59 -2.39 6.60 -3.27
N ILE A 60 -1.55 7.39 -2.60
CA ILE A 60 -0.53 6.87 -1.69
C ILE A 60 -1.05 7.00 -0.27
N LYS A 61 -0.93 5.91 0.50
CA LYS A 61 -1.24 5.91 1.93
C LYS A 61 0.01 5.53 2.71
N ASN A 62 0.33 6.29 3.74
CA ASN A 62 1.26 5.86 4.77
C ASN A 62 0.47 5.53 6.05
N ASP A 63 0.71 4.35 6.61
CA ASP A 63 0.10 3.92 7.86
C ASP A 63 1.21 3.52 8.83
N ARG A 64 1.28 4.24 9.95
CA ARG A 64 2.22 4.00 11.06
C ARG A 64 1.48 3.57 12.32
N GLU A 65 0.19 3.27 12.22
CA GLU A 65 -0.60 2.88 13.37
C GLU A 65 -0.23 1.46 13.82
N ILE A 66 0.21 1.35 15.07
CA ILE A 66 0.52 0.07 15.70
C ILE A 66 -0.70 -0.36 16.50
N ASP A 67 -1.40 -1.39 16.03
CA ASP A 67 -2.49 -2.00 16.80
C ASP A 67 -1.91 -2.67 18.06
N PRO A 68 -2.26 -2.20 19.28
CA PRO A 68 -1.68 -2.71 20.52
C PRO A 68 -2.27 -4.05 20.94
N ARG A 69 -3.41 -4.46 20.35
CA ARG A 69 -4.17 -5.65 20.76
C ARG A 69 -3.36 -6.93 20.60
N PHE A 70 -3.40 -7.77 21.62
CA PHE A 70 -2.63 -9.00 21.68
C PHE A 70 -3.07 -10.01 20.60
N GLU A 71 -4.36 -10.06 20.31
CA GLU A 71 -4.95 -10.86 19.24
C GLU A 71 -4.33 -10.50 17.88
N LYS A 72 -4.08 -9.20 17.66
CA LYS A 72 -3.45 -8.74 16.42
C LYS A 72 -2.00 -9.16 16.33
N LYS A 73 -1.27 -9.15 17.44
CA LYS A 73 0.10 -9.67 17.53
C LYS A 73 0.15 -11.16 17.22
N ILE A 74 -0.75 -11.96 17.80
CA ILE A 74 -0.87 -13.40 17.49
C ILE A 74 -1.21 -13.61 16.01
N GLN A 75 -2.18 -12.87 15.47
CA GLN A 75 -2.58 -12.98 14.07
C GLN A 75 -1.41 -12.71 13.13
N ASN A 76 -0.66 -11.64 13.38
CA ASN A 76 0.52 -11.26 12.60
C ASN A 76 1.64 -12.30 12.74
N PHE A 77 1.80 -12.88 13.93
CA PHE A 77 2.77 -13.95 14.16
C PHE A 77 2.45 -15.20 13.34
N LEU A 78 1.19 -15.63 13.31
CA LEU A 78 0.76 -16.83 12.60
C LEU A 78 0.69 -16.62 11.09
N SER A 79 0.12 -15.50 10.67
CA SER A 79 -0.22 -15.27 9.26
C SER A 79 0.74 -14.36 8.51
N GLY A 80 1.69 -13.73 9.20
CA GLY A 80 2.55 -12.69 8.62
C GLY A 80 1.84 -11.34 8.44
N PRO A 81 2.55 -10.37 7.82
CA PRO A 81 2.05 -9.01 7.67
C PRO A 81 0.76 -8.95 6.84
N PHE A 82 -0.05 -7.92 7.08
CA PHE A 82 -1.35 -7.79 6.42
C PHE A 82 -1.23 -7.35 4.96
N TYR A 83 -0.44 -6.30 4.68
CA TYR A 83 -0.44 -5.66 3.37
C TYR A 83 0.24 -6.51 2.28
N SER A 84 1.33 -7.23 2.61
CA SER A 84 1.91 -8.22 1.69
C SER A 84 0.96 -9.34 1.30
N ARG A 85 0.09 -9.79 2.22
CA ARG A 85 -0.98 -10.74 1.88
C ARG A 85 -2.10 -10.09 1.10
N LEU A 86 -2.41 -8.82 1.38
CA LEU A 86 -3.47 -8.09 0.69
C LEU A 86 -3.17 -7.97 -0.80
N ILE A 87 -1.96 -7.55 -1.19
CA ILE A 87 -1.58 -7.43 -2.60
C ILE A 87 -1.66 -8.78 -3.33
N GLN A 88 -1.22 -9.88 -2.68
CA GLN A 88 -1.34 -11.23 -3.24
C GLN A 88 -2.79 -11.68 -3.41
N LYS A 89 -3.63 -11.42 -2.40
CA LYS A 89 -5.06 -11.78 -2.46
C LYS A 89 -5.79 -11.01 -3.54
N LEU A 90 -5.56 -9.70 -3.65
CA LEU A 90 -6.17 -8.85 -4.67
C LEU A 90 -5.78 -9.31 -6.08
N ASP A 91 -4.53 -9.75 -6.27
CA ASP A 91 -4.06 -10.28 -7.55
C ASP A 91 -4.67 -11.65 -7.91
N SER A 92 -5.02 -12.46 -6.91
CA SER A 92 -5.69 -13.75 -7.11
C SER A 92 -7.20 -13.66 -7.32
N LEU A 93 -7.80 -12.46 -7.25
CA LEU A 93 -9.25 -12.31 -7.41
C LEU A 93 -9.68 -12.65 -8.85
N ALA A 94 -10.87 -13.23 -8.97
CA ALA A 94 -11.50 -13.41 -10.27
C ALA A 94 -11.68 -12.05 -10.98
N PRO A 95 -11.53 -11.98 -12.33
CA PRO A 95 -11.58 -10.72 -13.06
C PRO A 95 -12.84 -9.86 -12.78
N GLN A 96 -13.99 -10.52 -12.61
CA GLN A 96 -15.27 -9.88 -12.31
C GLN A 96 -15.25 -9.16 -10.95
N VAL A 97 -14.60 -9.76 -9.94
CA VAL A 97 -14.46 -9.17 -8.60
C VAL A 97 -13.38 -8.08 -8.61
N ARG A 98 -12.31 -8.31 -9.37
CA ARG A 98 -11.22 -7.33 -9.55
C ARG A 98 -11.74 -6.03 -10.17
N ALA A 99 -12.66 -6.09 -11.13
CA ALA A 99 -13.25 -4.91 -11.75
C ALA A 99 -14.00 -3.97 -10.77
N CYS A 100 -14.45 -4.47 -9.61
CA CYS A 100 -15.24 -3.72 -8.63
C CYS A 100 -14.43 -3.24 -7.41
N THR A 101 -13.11 -3.44 -7.38
CA THR A 101 -12.26 -3.07 -6.25
C THR A 101 -11.10 -2.21 -6.76
N ALA A 102 -10.64 -1.20 -6.03
CA ALA A 102 -9.45 -0.44 -6.42
C ALA A 102 -8.19 -1.33 -6.42
N ASP A 103 -7.30 -1.15 -7.39
CA ASP A 103 -6.09 -1.96 -7.45
C ASP A 103 -5.02 -1.52 -6.44
N LEU A 104 -4.18 -2.47 -6.03
CA LEU A 104 -3.03 -2.23 -5.16
C LEU A 104 -1.75 -2.57 -5.95
N TYR A 105 -1.04 -1.53 -6.36
CA TYR A 105 0.11 -1.66 -7.27
C TYR A 105 1.42 -1.94 -6.55
N CYS A 106 1.61 -1.33 -5.37
CA CYS A 106 2.84 -1.44 -4.60
C CYS A 106 2.57 -1.36 -3.09
N VAL A 107 3.31 -2.14 -2.31
CA VAL A 107 3.34 -2.15 -0.84
C VAL A 107 4.80 -2.11 -0.40
N ALA A 108 5.19 -1.12 0.38
CA ALA A 108 6.48 -1.09 1.06
C ALA A 108 6.24 -1.16 2.57
N GLU A 109 6.53 -2.30 3.21
CA GLU A 109 6.27 -2.52 4.63
C GLU A 109 7.55 -2.71 5.43
N LYS A 110 7.62 -2.03 6.58
CA LYS A 110 8.60 -2.24 7.63
C LYS A 110 7.98 -3.08 8.73
N THR A 111 8.67 -4.15 9.10
CA THR A 111 8.17 -5.11 10.08
C THR A 111 9.18 -5.36 11.19
N HIS A 112 8.71 -5.43 12.43
CA HIS A 112 9.49 -5.84 13.59
C HIS A 112 8.74 -6.99 14.29
N PHE A 113 9.41 -8.12 14.56
CA PHE A 113 8.77 -9.34 15.06
C PHE A 113 7.47 -9.74 14.32
N ARG A 114 7.46 -9.57 12.98
CA ARG A 114 6.30 -9.81 12.08
C ARG A 114 5.12 -8.85 12.26
N GLN A 115 5.23 -7.83 13.12
CA GLN A 115 4.30 -6.72 13.21
C GLN A 115 4.74 -5.59 12.27
N CYS A 116 3.82 -5.13 11.42
CA CYS A 116 4.05 -3.95 10.59
C CYS A 116 3.89 -2.68 11.44
N TYR A 117 4.85 -1.77 11.36
CA TYR A 117 4.84 -0.51 12.12
C TYR A 117 4.97 0.74 11.24
N ASP A 118 5.27 0.55 9.95
CA ASP A 118 5.31 1.63 8.95
C ASP A 118 5.11 0.98 7.58
N VAL A 119 4.10 1.43 6.84
CA VAL A 119 3.78 0.90 5.53
C VAL A 119 3.31 1.97 4.57
N TYR A 120 3.87 1.94 3.37
CA TYR A 120 3.40 2.71 2.24
C TYR A 120 2.65 1.80 1.29
N THR A 121 1.52 2.27 0.78
CA THR A 121 0.72 1.55 -0.21
C THR A 121 0.32 2.48 -1.35
N LEU A 122 0.45 2.00 -2.59
CA LEU A 122 0.09 2.72 -3.81
C LEU A 122 -1.15 2.07 -4.42
N HIS A 123 -2.24 2.81 -4.45
CA HIS A 123 -3.54 2.35 -4.94
C HIS A 123 -3.92 3.08 -6.22
N GLU A 124 -4.76 2.40 -6.99
CA GLU A 124 -5.57 3.02 -8.03
C GLU A 124 -6.41 4.16 -7.45
N TYR A 125 -6.44 5.28 -8.17
CA TYR A 125 -7.39 6.34 -7.88
C TYR A 125 -8.73 6.04 -8.54
N ILE A 126 -9.79 5.99 -7.72
CA ILE A 126 -11.17 5.87 -8.19
C ILE A 126 -11.86 7.22 -8.00
N GLU A 127 -12.31 7.81 -9.11
CA GLU A 127 -13.10 9.03 -9.08
C GLU A 127 -14.48 8.72 -8.46
N GLY A 128 -14.87 9.46 -7.43
CA GLY A 128 -16.13 9.23 -6.73
C GLY A 128 -16.24 9.99 -5.41
N GLY A 129 -17.45 10.01 -4.86
CA GLY A 129 -17.76 10.56 -3.54
C GLY A 129 -17.97 9.46 -2.50
N ALA A 130 -17.67 9.77 -1.24
CA ALA A 130 -18.07 8.89 -0.14
C ALA A 130 -19.61 8.80 -0.09
N ILE A 131 -20.12 7.59 0.15
CA ILE A 131 -21.54 7.39 0.45
C ILE A 131 -21.80 8.07 1.80
N LYS A 132 -22.77 9.00 1.83
CA LYS A 132 -23.18 9.72 3.03
C LYS A 132 -23.97 8.83 3.98
#